data_AF-A0A8K0QZP6-F1
#
_entry.id   AF-A0A8K0QZP6-F1
#
_cell.length_a   1.000
_cell.length_b   1.000
_cell.length_c   1.000
_cell.angle_alpha   90.00
_cell.angle_beta   90.00
_cell.angle_gamma   90.00
#
_symmetry.space_group_name_H-M   'P 1'
#
loop_
_entity.id
_entity.type
_entity.pdbx_description
1 polymer ?
#
loop_
_entity_poly.entity_id
_entity_poly.type
_entity_poly.pdbx_seq_one_letter_code
_entity_poly.pdbx_strand_id
1 'polypeptide(L)'
;MPGYAPAAILPPFSPVVTQEAIKSTPTQYPAEHVIQNLLSIADYLITIVNSTNLFGPNSDDAYVPSLKTLYDRLHAGRLALTPLPDIAKDSSRLKQTVGARWTGGVNERPLEDFEDLYYAVLGRMQDILHTLNVRLSSGFNNVNDALFVGGPSITDFAASLAEYWDVFNSAECARALNDAVRQARVNRLFEEIHLALEANEITQADADDFLAELFQNKDETDGMQLVGGWSPAMIGAYLDEKYRVLLHVEKEEDERQAREIRKRARVKVKVRKEKRRSPTRRSSLEMMLEGARDSFARLREDGDGGVEVFRPSPGKQVRLVQQVEDAIREHAQQVDHDNNLEENVDPRPAQQERVPRGQLQHDIDWQLKSQRVSEYSSYLRGAASRGARSIINGSVYSSSVRGSSIGGPVLGAAKLETDMMEF
;
A
#
# COMPACT_ATOMS: atom_id res chain seq x y z
N MET A 1 -23.40 -27.10 -29.71
CA MET A 1 -23.18 -27.80 -28.42
C MET A 1 -23.57 -26.83 -27.32
N PRO A 2 -24.73 -27.00 -26.66
CA PRO A 2 -25.03 -26.24 -25.45
C PRO A 2 -23.93 -26.54 -24.41
N GLY A 3 -23.23 -25.50 -23.96
CA GLY A 3 -22.12 -25.63 -23.03
C GLY A 3 -22.63 -26.09 -21.67
N TYR A 4 -22.23 -27.30 -21.27
CA TYR A 4 -22.41 -27.78 -19.90
C TYR A 4 -21.53 -26.92 -18.99
N ALA A 5 -22.14 -25.95 -18.31
CA ALA A 5 -21.49 -25.36 -17.15
C ALA A 5 -21.41 -26.48 -16.10
N PRO A 6 -20.23 -26.81 -15.56
CA PRO A 6 -20.12 -27.80 -14.49
C PRO A 6 -21.00 -27.36 -13.32
N ALA A 7 -21.86 -28.25 -12.83
CA ALA A 7 -22.69 -27.99 -11.67
C ALA A 7 -21.79 -27.70 -10.46
N ALA A 8 -22.09 -26.63 -9.72
CA ALA A 8 -21.40 -26.35 -8.46
C ALA A 8 -21.60 -27.52 -7.50
N ILE A 9 -20.51 -28.00 -6.89
CA ILE A 9 -20.53 -29.16 -5.97
C ILE A 9 -20.82 -28.69 -4.55
N LEU A 10 -20.27 -27.54 -4.15
CA LEU A 10 -20.55 -26.92 -2.87
C LEU A 10 -21.76 -25.99 -2.97
N PRO A 11 -22.61 -25.91 -1.93
CA PRO A 11 -23.73 -24.97 -1.90
C PRO A 11 -23.25 -23.52 -2.13
N PRO A 12 -23.96 -22.71 -2.93
CA PRO A 12 -23.68 -21.29 -3.03
C PRO A 12 -24.01 -20.57 -1.72
N PHE A 13 -23.42 -19.40 -1.51
CA PHE A 13 -23.78 -18.52 -0.40
C PHE A 13 -25.24 -18.05 -0.49
N SER A 14 -25.80 -17.67 0.67
CA SER A 14 -27.13 -17.08 0.74
C SER A 14 -27.20 -15.78 -0.10
N PRO A 15 -28.36 -15.48 -0.72
CA PRO A 15 -28.51 -14.25 -1.50
C PRO A 15 -28.17 -13.01 -0.68
N VAL A 16 -27.54 -12.05 -1.34
CA VAL A 16 -27.05 -10.84 -0.69
C VAL A 16 -28.20 -10.02 -0.14
N VAL A 17 -28.05 -9.48 1.06
CA VAL A 17 -29.03 -8.59 1.68
C VAL A 17 -29.29 -7.36 0.81
N THR A 18 -30.56 -7.01 0.65
CA THR A 18 -30.97 -5.88 -0.20
C THR A 18 -30.91 -4.56 0.56
N GLN A 19 -30.75 -3.45 -0.17
CA GLN A 19 -30.80 -2.11 0.43
C GLN A 19 -32.12 -1.86 1.16
N GLU A 20 -33.23 -2.40 0.66
CA GLU A 20 -34.56 -2.31 1.26
C GLU A 20 -34.63 -3.07 2.59
N ALA A 21 -34.02 -4.26 2.68
CA ALA A 21 -33.93 -5.01 3.92
C ALA A 21 -33.12 -4.24 4.98
N ILE A 22 -31.99 -3.65 4.59
CA ILE A 22 -31.16 -2.83 5.50
C ILE A 22 -31.96 -1.63 6.02
N LYS A 23 -32.63 -0.89 5.13
CA LYS A 23 -33.44 0.28 5.49
C LYS A 23 -34.62 -0.07 6.41
N SER A 24 -35.25 -1.23 6.20
CA SER A 24 -36.43 -1.64 6.96
C SER A 24 -36.11 -2.29 8.31
N THR A 25 -34.87 -2.75 8.54
CA THR A 25 -34.47 -3.48 9.76
C THR A 25 -34.29 -2.52 10.94
N PRO A 26 -35.15 -2.51 11.98
CA PRO A 26 -35.12 -1.48 13.03
C PRO A 26 -33.93 -1.61 14.01
N THR A 27 -33.26 -2.77 14.01
CA THR A 27 -32.16 -3.10 14.90
C THR A 27 -30.83 -3.12 14.15
N GLN A 28 -29.74 -2.90 14.88
CA GLN A 28 -28.38 -3.01 14.35
C GLN A 28 -27.50 -3.72 15.37
N TYR A 29 -26.46 -4.41 14.89
CA TYR A 29 -25.49 -5.01 15.81
C TYR A 29 -24.64 -3.94 16.50
N PRO A 30 -24.17 -4.22 17.75
CA PRO A 30 -23.17 -3.38 18.39
C PRO A 30 -21.90 -3.30 17.56
N ALA A 31 -21.28 -2.12 17.48
CA ALA A 31 -20.05 -1.89 16.71
C ALA A 31 -18.93 -2.84 17.12
N GLU A 32 -18.72 -3.03 18.42
CA GLU A 32 -17.70 -3.94 18.97
C GLU A 32 -17.87 -5.38 18.46
N HIS A 33 -19.12 -5.85 18.36
CA HIS A 33 -19.43 -7.19 17.86
C HIS A 33 -19.05 -7.33 16.38
N VAL A 34 -19.38 -6.32 15.56
CA VAL A 34 -19.04 -6.34 14.12
C VAL A 34 -17.53 -6.29 13.93
N ILE A 35 -16.82 -5.42 14.66
CA ILE A 35 -15.36 -5.29 14.61
C ILE A 35 -14.68 -6.61 14.99
N GLN A 36 -15.10 -7.22 16.10
CA GLN A 36 -14.52 -8.48 16.57
C GLN A 36 -14.68 -9.60 15.55
N ASN A 37 -15.88 -9.75 14.95
CA ASN A 37 -16.11 -10.75 13.91
C ASN A 37 -15.28 -10.47 12.65
N LEU A 38 -15.21 -9.21 12.19
CA LEU A 38 -14.40 -8.82 11.03
C LEU A 38 -12.93 -9.17 11.22
N LEU A 39 -12.35 -8.79 12.36
CA LEU A 39 -10.95 -9.07 12.65
C LEU A 39 -10.68 -10.57 12.82
N SER A 40 -11.54 -11.29 13.54
CA SER A 40 -11.39 -12.73 13.76
C SER A 40 -11.50 -13.52 12.46
N ILE A 41 -12.49 -13.20 11.61
CA ILE A 41 -12.69 -13.89 10.34
C ILE A 41 -11.58 -13.52 9.35
N ALA A 42 -11.17 -12.25 9.29
CA ALA A 42 -10.04 -11.84 8.47
C ALA A 42 -8.76 -12.60 8.82
N ASP A 43 -8.39 -12.65 10.11
CA ASP A 43 -7.22 -13.39 10.60
C ASP A 43 -7.29 -14.89 10.28
N TYR A 44 -8.47 -15.50 10.50
CA TYR A 44 -8.70 -16.90 10.17
C TYR A 44 -8.51 -17.18 8.68
N LEU A 45 -9.13 -16.36 7.80
CA LEU A 45 -9.00 -16.52 6.35
C LEU A 45 -7.55 -16.32 5.88
N ILE A 46 -6.84 -15.32 6.41
CA ILE A 46 -5.41 -15.10 6.13
C ILE A 46 -4.60 -16.33 6.55
N THR A 47 -4.85 -16.88 7.75
CA THR A 47 -4.14 -18.06 8.27
C THR A 47 -4.38 -19.29 7.40
N ILE A 48 -5.63 -19.57 6.99
CA ILE A 48 -5.95 -20.69 6.10
C ILE A 48 -5.22 -20.55 4.77
N VAL A 49 -5.27 -19.35 4.17
CA VAL A 49 -4.62 -19.04 2.89
C VAL A 49 -3.10 -19.17 2.97
N ASN A 50 -2.49 -18.80 4.09
CA ASN A 50 -1.05 -18.96 4.31
C ASN A 50 -0.64 -20.41 4.57
N SER A 51 -1.58 -21.24 5.01
CA SER A 51 -1.32 -22.64 5.37
C SER A 51 -1.53 -23.61 4.19
N THR A 52 -2.04 -23.13 3.04
CA THR A 52 -2.36 -23.98 1.90
C THR A 52 -1.91 -23.39 0.56
N ASN A 53 -1.57 -24.25 -0.38
CA ASN A 53 -1.25 -23.87 -1.76
C ASN A 53 -2.47 -23.99 -2.70
N LEU A 54 -3.65 -24.32 -2.17
CA LEU A 54 -4.85 -24.55 -2.98
C LEU A 54 -5.31 -23.30 -3.74
N PHE A 55 -5.05 -22.11 -3.17
CA PHE A 55 -5.52 -20.81 -3.65
C PHE A 55 -4.46 -20.04 -4.46
N GLY A 56 -3.39 -20.71 -4.88
CA GLY A 56 -2.28 -20.09 -5.60
C GLY A 56 -1.27 -19.41 -4.68
N PRO A 57 -0.27 -18.72 -5.26
CA PRO A 57 0.74 -18.01 -4.48
C PRO A 57 0.14 -16.79 -3.78
N ASN A 58 0.52 -16.60 -2.51
CA ASN A 58 0.13 -15.41 -1.77
C ASN A 58 0.92 -14.21 -2.29
N SER A 59 0.18 -13.18 -2.71
CA SER A 59 0.78 -11.89 -3.05
C SER A 59 1.06 -11.13 -1.76
N ASP A 60 2.31 -11.14 -1.31
CA ASP A 60 2.77 -10.38 -0.14
C ASP A 60 3.12 -8.91 -0.49
N ASP A 61 2.56 -8.37 -1.57
CA ASP A 61 2.76 -6.97 -1.94
C ASP A 61 1.98 -6.05 -0.99
N ALA A 62 2.71 -5.38 -0.09
CA ALA A 62 2.16 -4.41 0.87
C ALA A 62 1.53 -3.18 0.19
N TYR A 63 1.73 -2.98 -1.11
CA TYR A 63 1.19 -1.87 -1.89
C TYR A 63 0.06 -2.30 -2.85
N VAL A 64 -0.49 -3.50 -2.66
CA VAL A 64 -1.73 -3.96 -3.29
C VAL A 64 -2.79 -4.16 -2.20
N PRO A 65 -4.00 -3.61 -2.33
CA PRO A 65 -5.06 -3.75 -1.33
C PRO A 65 -5.64 -5.17 -1.33
N SER A 66 -4.95 -6.08 -0.66
CA SER A 66 -5.43 -7.42 -0.35
C SER A 66 -6.08 -7.47 1.05
N LEU A 67 -6.81 -8.55 1.36
CA LEU A 67 -7.32 -8.81 2.71
C LEU A 67 -6.20 -8.69 3.76
N LYS A 68 -5.05 -9.31 3.50
CA LYS A 68 -3.87 -9.25 4.37
C LYS A 68 -3.34 -7.83 4.51
N THR A 69 -3.19 -7.11 3.40
CA THR A 69 -2.68 -5.74 3.41
C THR A 69 -3.59 -4.83 4.25
N LEU A 70 -4.90 -4.87 4.05
CA LEU A 70 -5.84 -4.04 4.79
C LEU A 70 -5.91 -4.40 6.28
N TYR A 71 -5.87 -5.70 6.60
CA TYR A 71 -5.78 -6.18 7.98
C TYR A 71 -4.50 -5.68 8.68
N ASP A 72 -3.34 -5.89 8.05
CA ASP A 72 -2.04 -5.45 8.58
C ASP A 72 -1.99 -3.93 8.79
N ARG A 73 -2.59 -3.15 7.89
CA ARG A 73 -2.67 -1.69 8.01
C ARG A 73 -3.44 -1.24 9.25
N LEU A 74 -4.59 -1.85 9.52
CA LEU A 74 -5.40 -1.54 10.70
C LEU A 74 -4.63 -1.86 11.99
N HIS A 75 -3.99 -3.03 12.06
CA HIS A 75 -3.16 -3.44 13.19
C HIS A 75 -1.90 -2.58 13.36
N ALA A 76 -1.32 -2.09 12.27
CA ALA A 76 -0.17 -1.18 12.31
C ALA A 76 -0.54 0.27 12.69
N GLY A 77 -1.80 0.52 13.08
CA GLY A 77 -2.25 1.85 13.46
C GLY A 77 -2.37 2.82 12.28
N ARG A 78 -2.36 2.36 11.01
CA ARG A 78 -2.52 3.29 9.87
C ARG A 78 -3.96 3.83 9.84
N LEU A 79 -4.12 5.10 9.48
CA LEU A 79 -5.45 5.70 9.33
C LEU A 79 -6.18 5.06 8.15
N ALA A 80 -7.49 4.86 8.29
CA ALA A 80 -8.35 4.48 7.18
C ALA A 80 -8.39 5.60 6.14
N LEU A 81 -8.71 5.25 4.90
CA LEU A 81 -8.88 6.25 3.85
C LEU A 81 -10.13 7.08 4.16
N THR A 82 -10.06 8.39 3.89
CA THR A 82 -11.24 9.25 4.04
C THR A 82 -12.41 8.70 3.23
N PRO A 83 -13.64 8.71 3.78
CA PRO A 83 -14.81 8.19 3.09
C PRO A 83 -15.29 9.12 1.96
N LEU A 84 -14.65 10.28 1.77
CA LEU A 84 -14.90 11.22 0.67
C LEU A 84 -13.96 10.95 -0.53
N PRO A 85 -14.47 10.40 -1.66
CA PRO A 85 -13.63 9.90 -2.75
C PRO A 85 -12.72 10.93 -3.40
N ASP A 86 -13.15 12.19 -3.47
CA ASP A 86 -12.37 13.26 -4.12
C ASP A 86 -11.14 13.63 -3.30
N ILE A 87 -11.30 13.65 -1.97
CA ILE A 87 -10.21 13.96 -1.03
C ILE A 87 -9.25 12.78 -0.92
N ALA A 88 -9.79 11.56 -0.98
CA ALA A 88 -9.01 10.32 -0.96
C ALA A 88 -7.99 10.22 -2.12
N LYS A 89 -8.18 10.99 -3.20
CA LYS A 89 -7.30 11.01 -4.37
C LYS A 89 -6.31 12.18 -4.38
N ASP A 90 -6.37 13.09 -3.41
CA ASP A 90 -5.43 14.22 -3.32
C ASP A 90 -4.08 13.78 -2.72
N SER A 91 -3.10 13.56 -3.60
CA SER A 91 -1.75 13.17 -3.20
C SER A 91 -1.06 14.15 -2.23
N SER A 92 -1.40 15.44 -2.26
CA SER A 92 -0.79 16.46 -1.39
C SER A 92 -1.27 16.31 0.04
N ARG A 93 -2.59 16.16 0.22
CA ARG A 93 -3.21 15.89 1.53
C ARG A 93 -2.76 14.54 2.08
N LEU A 94 -2.72 13.50 1.23
CA LEU A 94 -2.23 12.18 1.64
C LEU A 94 -0.78 12.23 2.14
N LYS A 95 0.12 12.97 1.48
CA LYS A 95 1.51 13.13 1.96
C LYS A 95 1.60 13.74 3.36
N GLN A 96 0.63 14.55 3.76
CA GLN A 96 0.57 15.12 5.11
C GLN A 96 0.08 14.11 6.15
N THR A 97 -0.78 13.17 5.77
CA THR A 97 -1.41 12.21 6.69
C THR A 97 -0.74 10.83 6.72
N VAL A 98 0.09 10.47 5.74
CA VAL A 98 0.75 9.15 5.64
C VAL A 98 1.58 8.78 6.88
N GLY A 99 2.11 9.75 7.61
CA GLY A 99 2.83 9.52 8.87
C GLY A 99 1.95 9.37 10.10
N ALA A 100 0.68 9.80 10.04
CA ALA A 100 -0.23 9.78 11.17
C ALA A 100 -0.66 8.34 11.52
N ARG A 101 -0.83 8.09 12.82
CA ARG A 101 -1.19 6.77 13.35
C ARG A 101 -2.30 6.89 14.38
N TRP A 102 -3.20 5.92 14.35
CA TRP A 102 -4.12 5.64 15.44
C TRP A 102 -3.31 5.16 16.66
N THR A 103 -3.63 5.70 17.83
CA THR A 103 -2.91 5.43 19.08
C THR A 103 -3.57 4.35 19.94
N GLY A 104 -4.87 4.10 19.74
CA GLY A 104 -5.62 3.08 20.46
C GLY A 104 -5.41 1.67 19.91
N GLY A 105 -6.04 0.69 20.55
CA GLY A 105 -6.11 -0.68 20.05
C GLY A 105 -6.90 -0.77 18.74
N VAL A 106 -6.67 -1.82 17.95
CA VAL A 106 -7.46 -2.06 16.71
C VAL A 106 -8.95 -2.20 17.01
N ASN A 107 -9.33 -2.84 18.13
CA ASN A 107 -10.72 -3.02 18.54
C ASN A 107 -11.41 -1.74 19.02
N GLU A 108 -10.63 -0.69 19.32
CA GLU A 108 -11.14 0.61 19.79
C GLU A 108 -11.36 1.59 18.63
N ARG A 109 -11.02 1.18 17.40
CA ARG A 109 -11.23 2.00 16.21
C ARG A 109 -12.73 2.16 15.93
N PRO A 110 -13.12 3.28 15.33
CA PRO A 110 -14.50 3.49 14.95
C PRO A 110 -14.90 2.51 13.82
N LEU A 111 -16.18 2.14 13.77
CA LEU A 111 -16.65 1.03 12.90
C LEU A 111 -16.45 1.33 11.41
N GLU A 112 -16.54 2.59 11.00
CA GLU A 112 -16.32 3.05 9.63
C GLU A 112 -14.91 2.73 9.09
N ASP A 113 -13.89 2.63 9.97
CA ASP A 113 -12.51 2.28 9.56
C ASP A 113 -12.44 0.86 8.96
N PHE A 114 -13.45 0.03 9.22
CA PHE A 114 -13.50 -1.38 8.80
C PHE A 114 -14.29 -1.61 7.50
N GLU A 115 -14.80 -0.56 6.85
CA GLU A 115 -15.54 -0.66 5.58
C GLU A 115 -14.76 -1.48 4.53
N ASP A 116 -13.49 -1.12 4.31
CA ASP A 116 -12.67 -1.76 3.27
C ASP A 116 -12.25 -3.18 3.66
N LEU A 117 -12.06 -3.45 4.96
CA LEU A 117 -11.79 -4.80 5.44
C LEU A 117 -13.00 -5.70 5.23
N TYR A 118 -14.21 -5.21 5.49
CA TYR A 118 -15.45 -5.90 5.21
C TYR A 118 -15.56 -6.28 3.73
N TYR A 119 -15.30 -5.34 2.81
CA TYR A 119 -15.29 -5.64 1.37
C TYR A 119 -14.26 -6.73 1.02
N ALA A 120 -13.03 -6.62 1.55
CA ALA A 120 -11.98 -7.60 1.28
C ALA A 120 -12.30 -8.99 1.84
N VAL A 121 -12.94 -9.08 3.01
CA VAL A 121 -13.41 -10.34 3.61
C VAL A 121 -14.47 -10.99 2.73
N LEU A 122 -15.50 -10.25 2.31
CA LEU A 122 -16.53 -10.77 1.41
C LEU A 122 -15.95 -11.28 0.09
N GLY A 123 -15.12 -10.46 -0.56
CA GLY A 123 -14.47 -10.83 -1.82
C GLY A 123 -13.59 -12.07 -1.67
N ARG A 124 -12.88 -12.21 -0.53
CA ARG A 124 -12.03 -13.37 -0.29
C ARG A 124 -12.83 -14.64 -0.02
N MET A 125 -13.94 -14.58 0.73
CA MET A 125 -14.80 -15.75 0.95
C MET A 125 -15.38 -16.28 -0.37
N GLN A 126 -15.85 -15.38 -1.24
CA GLN A 126 -16.36 -15.71 -2.56
C GLN A 126 -15.28 -16.32 -3.47
N ASP A 127 -14.08 -15.74 -3.49
CA ASP A 127 -12.94 -16.23 -4.27
C ASP A 127 -12.49 -17.64 -3.83
N ILE A 128 -12.44 -17.87 -2.52
CA ILE A 128 -12.13 -19.17 -1.94
C ILE A 128 -13.19 -20.20 -2.34
N LEU A 129 -14.48 -19.92 -2.15
CA LEU A 129 -15.56 -20.85 -2.50
C LEU A 129 -15.58 -21.16 -4.00
N HIS A 130 -15.34 -20.15 -4.84
CA HIS A 130 -15.23 -20.32 -6.29
C HIS A 130 -14.06 -21.24 -6.64
N THR A 131 -12.88 -20.99 -6.08
CA THR A 131 -11.68 -21.81 -6.31
C THR A 131 -11.89 -23.26 -5.88
N LEU A 132 -12.50 -23.50 -4.72
CA LEU A 132 -12.83 -24.85 -4.26
C LEU A 132 -13.77 -25.56 -5.23
N ASN A 133 -14.84 -24.91 -5.69
CA ASN A 133 -15.76 -25.48 -6.68
C ASN A 133 -15.07 -25.82 -8.01
N VAL A 134 -14.16 -24.97 -8.51
CA VAL A 134 -13.38 -25.25 -9.72
C VAL A 134 -12.50 -26.49 -9.54
N ARG A 135 -11.83 -26.62 -8.38
CA ARG A 135 -10.96 -27.76 -8.10
C ARG A 135 -11.74 -29.06 -7.93
N LEU A 136 -12.86 -29.03 -7.23
CA LEU A 136 -13.75 -30.19 -7.06
C LEU A 136 -14.35 -30.63 -8.40
N SER A 137 -14.86 -29.68 -9.21
CA SER A 137 -15.46 -29.99 -10.52
C SER A 137 -14.45 -30.53 -11.54
N SER A 138 -13.18 -30.14 -11.40
CA SER A 138 -12.08 -30.67 -12.21
C SER A 138 -11.55 -32.02 -11.72
N GLY A 139 -11.99 -32.52 -10.56
CA GLY A 139 -11.49 -33.76 -9.96
C GLY A 139 -10.09 -33.65 -9.35
N PHE A 140 -9.56 -32.44 -9.14
CA PHE A 140 -8.26 -32.24 -8.48
C PHE A 140 -8.33 -32.51 -6.97
N ASN A 141 -9.52 -32.43 -6.40
CA ASN A 141 -9.78 -32.61 -4.98
C ASN A 141 -11.11 -33.33 -4.76
N ASN A 142 -11.25 -33.99 -3.61
CA ASN A 142 -12.51 -34.49 -3.09
C ASN A 142 -13.01 -33.61 -1.96
N VAL A 143 -14.32 -33.63 -1.71
CA VAL A 143 -14.97 -32.84 -0.65
C VAL A 143 -14.43 -33.16 0.76
N ASN A 144 -13.95 -34.39 0.97
CA ASN A 144 -13.36 -34.85 2.23
C ASN A 144 -11.85 -34.59 2.35
N ASP A 145 -11.20 -34.04 1.31
CA ASP A 145 -9.77 -33.71 1.39
C ASP A 145 -9.56 -32.59 2.41
N ALA A 146 -8.51 -32.69 3.21
CA ALA A 146 -8.09 -31.62 4.10
C ALA A 146 -7.44 -30.48 3.30
N LEU A 147 -7.67 -29.22 3.68
CA LEU A 147 -7.06 -28.06 3.02
C LEU A 147 -5.52 -28.04 3.12
N PHE A 148 -5.01 -28.54 4.25
CA PHE A 148 -3.60 -28.72 4.56
C PHE A 148 -3.46 -29.81 5.64
N VAL A 149 -2.24 -30.25 5.94
CA VAL A 149 -1.99 -31.32 6.92
C VAL A 149 -2.50 -30.87 8.31
N GLY A 150 -3.51 -31.56 8.82
CA GLY A 150 -4.15 -31.24 10.10
C GLY A 150 -5.18 -30.09 10.05
N GLY A 151 -5.49 -29.56 8.86
CA GLY A 151 -6.53 -28.57 8.64
C GLY A 151 -7.94 -29.15 8.48
N PRO A 152 -8.97 -28.32 8.37
CA PRO A 152 -10.34 -28.76 8.14
C PRO A 152 -10.50 -29.42 6.76
N SER A 153 -11.50 -30.28 6.62
CA SER A 153 -11.91 -30.77 5.30
C SER A 153 -12.49 -29.64 4.44
N ILE A 154 -12.49 -29.81 3.12
CA ILE A 154 -13.11 -28.83 2.20
C ILE A 154 -14.59 -28.62 2.53
N THR A 155 -15.33 -29.70 2.86
CA THR A 155 -16.73 -29.59 3.28
C THR A 155 -16.90 -28.80 4.57
N ASP A 156 -16.12 -29.11 5.61
CA ASP A 156 -16.24 -28.43 6.90
C ASP A 156 -15.90 -26.94 6.76
N PHE A 157 -14.85 -26.63 5.99
CA PHE A 157 -14.48 -25.23 5.74
C PHE A 157 -15.52 -24.49 4.91
N ALA A 158 -16.13 -25.14 3.91
CA ALA A 158 -17.21 -24.54 3.14
C ALA A 158 -18.44 -24.24 4.01
N ALA A 159 -18.75 -25.10 4.98
CA ALA A 159 -19.80 -24.85 5.97
C ALA A 159 -19.45 -23.63 6.85
N SER A 160 -18.21 -23.54 7.36
CA SER A 160 -17.78 -22.35 8.12
C SER A 160 -17.84 -21.07 7.30
N LEU A 161 -17.48 -21.10 6.02
CA LEU A 161 -17.59 -19.94 5.13
C LEU A 161 -19.04 -19.49 4.96
N ALA A 162 -19.99 -20.43 4.89
CA ALA A 162 -21.42 -20.09 4.81
C ALA A 162 -21.90 -19.43 6.10
N GLU A 163 -21.50 -19.94 7.27
CA GLU A 163 -21.82 -19.32 8.56
C GLU A 163 -21.26 -17.88 8.67
N TYR A 164 -19.99 -17.68 8.27
CA TYR A 164 -19.38 -16.34 8.26
C TYR A 164 -20.05 -15.40 7.27
N TRP A 165 -20.42 -15.91 6.10
CA TRP A 165 -21.19 -15.17 5.12
C TRP A 165 -22.52 -14.71 5.70
N ASP A 166 -23.27 -15.59 6.36
CA ASP A 166 -24.57 -15.24 6.95
C ASP A 166 -24.45 -14.18 8.06
N VAL A 167 -23.38 -14.18 8.86
CA VAL A 167 -23.11 -13.13 9.84
C VAL A 167 -22.97 -11.77 9.16
N PHE A 168 -22.12 -11.66 8.14
CA PHE A 168 -21.86 -10.40 7.43
C PHE A 168 -22.98 -9.99 6.47
N ASN A 169 -23.75 -10.95 5.98
CA ASN A 169 -24.88 -10.76 5.09
C ASN A 169 -26.21 -10.56 5.85
N SER A 170 -26.18 -10.43 7.18
CA SER A 170 -27.35 -10.04 7.98
C SER A 170 -27.67 -8.56 7.80
N ALA A 171 -28.96 -8.21 7.83
CA ALA A 171 -29.40 -6.84 7.66
C ALA A 171 -28.96 -5.94 8.83
N GLU A 172 -28.87 -6.48 10.04
CA GLU A 172 -28.42 -5.82 11.25
C GLU A 172 -26.93 -5.45 11.19
N CYS A 173 -26.08 -6.35 10.67
CA CYS A 173 -24.65 -6.08 10.47
C CYS A 173 -24.45 -5.02 9.38
N ALA A 174 -25.11 -5.20 8.24
CA ALA A 174 -25.01 -4.27 7.12
C ALA A 174 -25.55 -2.88 7.49
N ARG A 175 -26.62 -2.79 8.30
CA ARG A 175 -27.14 -1.53 8.84
C ARG A 175 -26.13 -0.83 9.75
N ALA A 176 -25.52 -1.55 10.70
CA ALA A 176 -24.53 -0.98 11.60
C ALA A 176 -23.35 -0.35 10.84
N LEU A 177 -22.78 -1.07 9.87
CA LEU A 177 -21.70 -0.56 9.02
C LEU A 177 -22.16 0.61 8.13
N ASN A 178 -23.34 0.49 7.51
CA ASN A 178 -23.88 1.54 6.65
C ASN A 178 -24.09 2.85 7.41
N ASP A 179 -24.69 2.79 8.59
CA ASP A 179 -24.99 3.97 9.41
C ASP A 179 -23.69 4.60 9.96
N ALA A 180 -22.69 3.78 10.33
CA ALA A 180 -21.36 4.27 10.72
C ALA A 180 -20.64 4.99 9.57
N VAL A 181 -20.57 4.39 8.38
CA VAL A 181 -19.95 5.00 7.19
C VAL A 181 -20.66 6.29 6.80
N ARG A 182 -22.00 6.31 6.82
CA ARG A 182 -22.79 7.51 6.57
C ARG A 182 -22.46 8.61 7.57
N GLN A 183 -22.45 8.30 8.87
CA GLN A 183 -22.11 9.27 9.91
C GLN A 183 -20.67 9.80 9.73
N ALA A 184 -19.72 8.94 9.40
CA ALA A 184 -18.34 9.33 9.15
C ALA A 184 -18.22 10.29 7.95
N ARG A 185 -18.99 10.06 6.87
CA ARG A 185 -19.06 10.98 5.73
C ARG A 185 -19.62 12.33 6.13
N VAL A 186 -20.70 12.36 6.90
CA VAL A 186 -21.31 13.60 7.40
C VAL A 186 -20.33 14.37 8.28
N ASN A 187 -19.67 13.69 9.22
CA ASN A 187 -18.65 14.29 10.08
C ASN A 187 -17.50 14.86 9.24
N ARG A 188 -17.06 14.13 8.21
CA ARG A 188 -15.98 14.61 7.35
C ARG A 188 -16.38 15.81 6.50
N LEU A 189 -17.60 15.82 5.94
CA LEU A 189 -18.11 16.98 5.21
C LEU A 189 -18.21 18.21 6.12
N PHE A 190 -18.69 18.02 7.35
CA PHE A 190 -18.71 19.06 8.37
C PHE A 190 -17.31 19.65 8.62
N GLU A 191 -16.29 18.80 8.82
CA GLU A 191 -14.90 19.24 8.98
C GLU A 191 -14.38 20.01 7.77
N GLU A 192 -14.68 19.55 6.55
CA GLU A 192 -14.22 20.21 5.33
C GLU A 192 -14.88 21.57 5.11
N ILE A 193 -16.17 21.73 5.46
CA ILE A 193 -16.86 23.03 5.44
C ILE A 193 -16.16 24.00 6.41
N HIS A 194 -15.81 23.56 7.61
CA HIS A 194 -15.08 24.38 8.58
C HIS A 194 -13.68 24.75 8.09
N LEU A 195 -12.93 23.81 7.51
CA LEU A 195 -11.62 24.09 6.94
C LEU A 195 -11.69 25.11 5.80
N ALA A 196 -12.69 24.99 4.93
CA ALA A 196 -12.92 25.95 3.84
C ALA A 196 -13.28 27.35 4.38
N LEU A 197 -14.07 27.41 5.45
CA LEU A 197 -14.42 28.66 6.13
C LEU A 197 -13.18 29.32 6.77
N GLU A 198 -12.34 28.55 7.49
CA GLU A 198 -11.10 29.03 8.09
C GLU A 198 -10.10 29.53 7.05
N ALA A 199 -10.05 28.88 5.88
CA ALA A 199 -9.25 29.30 4.74
C ALA A 199 -9.80 30.54 4.01
N ASN A 200 -10.98 31.04 4.39
CA ASN A 200 -11.73 32.10 3.71
C ASN A 200 -12.06 31.76 2.25
N GLU A 201 -12.24 30.48 1.93
CA GLU A 201 -12.68 30.00 0.60
C GLU A 201 -14.20 30.15 0.43
N ILE A 202 -14.94 30.08 1.53
CA ILE A 202 -16.40 30.28 1.59
C ILE A 202 -16.74 31.33 2.65
N THR A 203 -17.92 31.95 2.53
CA THR A 203 -18.41 32.89 3.56
C THR A 203 -19.12 32.16 4.70
N GLN A 204 -19.34 32.85 5.83
CA GLN A 204 -20.12 32.29 6.95
C GLN A 204 -21.54 31.91 6.52
N ALA A 205 -22.17 32.71 5.66
CA ALA A 205 -23.51 32.43 5.17
C ALA A 205 -23.55 31.15 4.32
N ASP A 206 -22.56 30.97 3.44
CA ASP A 206 -22.44 29.75 2.63
C ASP A 206 -22.23 28.52 3.53
N ALA A 207 -21.39 28.64 4.56
CA ALA A 207 -21.15 27.57 5.51
C ALA A 207 -22.43 27.18 6.28
N ASP A 208 -23.20 28.16 6.76
CA ASP A 208 -24.47 27.93 7.46
C ASP A 208 -25.50 27.24 6.54
N ASP A 209 -25.57 27.64 5.27
CA ASP A 209 -26.45 27.03 4.26
C ASP A 209 -26.04 25.58 3.97
N PHE A 210 -24.75 25.30 3.75
CA PHE A 210 -24.26 23.93 3.51
C PHE A 210 -24.46 23.02 4.73
N LEU A 211 -24.25 23.55 5.94
CA LEU A 211 -24.50 22.79 7.17
C LEU A 211 -25.99 22.48 7.35
N ALA A 212 -26.87 23.45 7.07
CA ALA A 212 -28.31 23.22 7.12
C ALA A 212 -28.75 22.13 6.14
N GLU A 213 -28.23 22.15 4.90
CA GLU A 213 -28.49 21.11 3.90
C GLU A 213 -27.96 19.74 4.33
N LEU A 214 -26.72 19.67 4.82
CA LEU A 214 -26.06 18.44 5.25
C LEU A 214 -26.84 17.73 6.37
N PHE A 215 -27.35 18.49 7.35
CA PHE A 215 -28.10 17.90 8.48
C PHE A 215 -29.56 17.58 8.13
N GLN A 216 -30.18 18.30 7.19
CA GLN A 216 -31.51 17.96 6.68
C GLN A 216 -31.50 16.66 5.87
N ASN A 217 -30.45 16.45 5.07
CA ASN A 217 -30.33 15.31 4.15
C ASN A 217 -29.38 14.22 4.69
N LYS A 218 -29.16 14.17 6.00
CA LYS A 218 -28.24 13.23 6.63
C LYS A 218 -28.56 11.78 6.26
N ASP A 219 -29.84 11.41 6.28
CA ASP A 219 -30.29 10.04 5.97
C ASP A 219 -30.18 9.68 4.49
N GLU A 220 -30.10 10.69 3.63
CA GLU A 220 -29.91 10.56 2.17
C GLU A 220 -28.43 10.47 1.80
N THR A 221 -27.52 10.83 2.72
CA THR A 221 -26.08 10.71 2.48
C THR A 221 -25.73 9.26 2.17
N ASP A 222 -24.94 9.07 1.10
CA ASP A 222 -24.49 7.75 0.67
C ASP A 222 -23.81 7.03 1.82
N GLY A 223 -24.22 5.78 2.08
CA GLY A 223 -23.59 4.92 3.07
C GLY A 223 -22.56 3.96 2.46
N MET A 224 -22.49 2.77 3.03
CA MET A 224 -21.66 1.69 2.53
C MET A 224 -22.16 1.21 1.15
N GLN A 225 -21.26 0.83 0.26
CA GLN A 225 -21.59 0.18 -1.01
C GLN A 225 -22.00 -1.27 -0.76
N LEU A 226 -23.14 -1.72 -1.30
CA LEU A 226 -23.56 -3.11 -1.21
C LEU A 226 -22.83 -3.98 -2.25
N VAL A 227 -21.60 -4.37 -1.90
CA VAL A 227 -20.74 -5.16 -2.79
C VAL A 227 -21.00 -6.66 -2.76
N GLY A 228 -21.94 -7.14 -1.93
CA GLY A 228 -22.14 -8.59 -1.79
C GLY A 228 -22.54 -9.28 -3.11
N GLY A 229 -23.23 -8.56 -4.01
CA GLY A 229 -23.60 -9.08 -5.34
C GLY A 229 -22.50 -8.96 -6.40
N TRP A 230 -21.37 -8.35 -6.06
CA TRP A 230 -20.25 -8.19 -6.98
C TRP A 230 -19.43 -9.47 -7.04
N SER A 231 -18.73 -9.67 -8.16
CA SER A 231 -17.72 -10.73 -8.22
C SER A 231 -16.47 -10.34 -7.41
N PRO A 232 -15.67 -11.31 -6.93
CA PRO A 232 -14.40 -11.02 -6.25
C PRO A 232 -13.48 -10.08 -7.03
N ALA A 233 -13.41 -10.24 -8.36
CA ALA A 233 -12.60 -9.40 -9.23
C ALA A 233 -13.09 -7.95 -9.27
N MET A 234 -14.41 -7.71 -9.21
CA MET A 234 -14.97 -6.36 -9.14
C MET A 234 -14.68 -5.69 -7.81
N ILE A 235 -14.77 -6.44 -6.70
CA ILE A 235 -14.41 -5.96 -5.36
C ILE A 235 -12.92 -5.59 -5.33
N GLY A 236 -12.05 -6.48 -5.85
CA GLY A 236 -10.62 -6.22 -5.97
C GLY A 236 -10.32 -4.97 -6.80
N ALA A 237 -10.91 -4.83 -7.98
CA ALA A 237 -10.72 -3.65 -8.83
C ALA A 237 -11.22 -2.35 -8.17
N TYR A 238 -12.31 -2.42 -7.41
CA TYR A 238 -12.82 -1.28 -6.65
C TYR A 238 -11.84 -0.85 -5.55
N LEU A 239 -11.33 -1.80 -4.76
CA LEU A 239 -10.32 -1.53 -3.73
C LEU A 239 -9.01 -1.03 -4.34
N ASP A 240 -8.56 -1.61 -5.46
CA ASP A 240 -7.39 -1.17 -6.21
C ASP A 240 -7.51 0.31 -6.61
N GLU A 241 -8.63 0.72 -7.21
CA GLU A 241 -8.83 2.13 -7.59
C GLU A 241 -8.96 3.05 -6.38
N LYS A 242 -9.62 2.60 -5.29
CA LYS A 242 -9.75 3.36 -4.04
C LYS A 242 -8.39 3.62 -3.40
N TYR A 243 -7.50 2.63 -3.37
CA TYR A 243 -6.20 2.70 -2.71
C TYR A 243 -5.04 3.11 -3.61
N ARG A 244 -5.25 3.21 -4.94
CA ARG A 244 -4.18 3.45 -5.93
C ARG A 244 -3.28 4.62 -5.56
N VAL A 245 -3.85 5.77 -5.21
CA VAL A 245 -3.08 6.98 -4.91
C VAL A 245 -2.40 6.86 -3.54
N LEU A 246 -3.11 6.39 -2.51
CA LEU A 246 -2.57 6.22 -1.16
C LEU A 246 -1.35 5.30 -1.15
N LEU A 247 -1.50 4.07 -1.66
CA LEU A 247 -0.43 3.08 -1.61
C LEU A 247 0.76 3.49 -2.49
N HIS A 248 0.52 4.23 -3.58
CA HIS A 248 1.59 4.81 -4.36
C HIS A 248 2.38 5.87 -3.57
N VAL A 249 1.69 6.79 -2.89
CA VAL A 249 2.34 7.82 -2.05
C VAL A 249 3.12 7.18 -0.91
N GLU A 250 2.55 6.18 -0.23
CA GLU A 250 3.25 5.46 0.84
C GLU A 250 4.51 4.74 0.32
N LYS A 251 4.42 4.11 -0.87
CA LYS A 251 5.58 3.48 -1.51
C LYS A 251 6.69 4.48 -1.80
N GLU A 252 6.35 5.64 -2.36
CA GLU A 252 7.32 6.71 -2.61
C GLU A 252 7.99 7.18 -1.31
N GLU A 253 7.21 7.30 -0.24
CA GLU A 253 7.66 7.73 1.07
C GLU A 253 8.60 6.72 1.73
N ASP A 254 8.24 5.45 1.73
CA ASP A 254 9.06 4.36 2.27
C ASP A 254 10.38 4.24 1.48
N GLU A 255 10.33 4.36 0.15
CA GLU A 255 11.53 4.40 -0.69
C GLU A 255 12.41 5.63 -0.42
N ARG A 256 11.80 6.80 -0.13
CA ARG A 256 12.53 8.02 0.27
C ARG A 256 13.24 7.80 1.60
N GLN A 257 12.54 7.30 2.60
CA GLN A 257 13.11 7.01 3.93
C GLN A 257 14.23 5.97 3.85
N ALA A 258 14.04 4.90 3.09
CA ALA A 258 15.07 3.88 2.87
C ALA A 258 16.34 4.47 2.24
N ARG A 259 16.20 5.40 1.28
CA ARG A 259 17.33 6.11 0.67
C ARG A 259 18.06 6.99 1.69
N GLU A 260 17.35 7.70 2.55
CA GLU A 260 17.95 8.53 3.60
C GLU A 260 18.71 7.70 4.64
N ILE A 261 18.13 6.58 5.09
CA ILE A 261 18.80 5.65 6.01
C ILE A 261 20.10 5.13 5.39
N ARG A 262 20.06 4.73 4.11
CA ARG A 262 21.27 4.28 3.37
C ARG A 262 22.31 5.39 3.26
N LYS A 263 21.92 6.65 3.00
CA LYS A 263 22.83 7.80 2.97
C LYS A 263 23.49 8.01 4.34
N ARG A 264 22.71 8.04 5.43
CA ARG A 264 23.22 8.19 6.80
C ARG A 264 24.16 7.06 7.20
N ALA A 265 23.85 5.82 6.82
CA ALA A 265 24.71 4.66 7.07
C ALA A 265 26.06 4.79 6.33
N ARG A 266 26.06 5.26 5.08
CA ARG A 266 27.29 5.48 4.29
C ARG A 266 28.18 6.56 4.91
N VAL A 267 27.60 7.67 5.37
CA VAL A 267 28.35 8.75 6.06
C VAL A 267 29.01 8.19 7.33
N LYS A 268 28.28 7.44 8.15
CA LYS A 268 28.85 6.79 9.36
C LYS A 268 30.02 5.85 9.05
N VAL A 269 29.95 5.09 7.94
CA VAL A 269 31.04 4.20 7.51
C VAL A 269 32.27 4.99 7.04
N LYS A 270 32.09 6.10 6.32
CA LYS A 270 33.20 6.97 5.89
C LYS A 270 33.94 7.58 7.10
N VAL A 271 33.21 8.18 8.04
CA VAL A 271 33.77 8.76 9.27
C VAL A 271 34.56 7.70 10.06
N ARG A 272 34.06 6.46 10.15
CA ARG A 272 34.79 5.36 10.81
C ARG A 272 36.07 4.95 10.07
N LYS A 273 36.05 4.91 8.73
CA LYS A 273 37.25 4.60 7.93
C LYS A 273 38.31 5.69 8.05
N GLU A 274 37.89 6.95 8.10
CA GLU A 274 38.80 8.09 8.25
C GLU A 274 39.44 8.14 9.63
N LYS A 275 38.65 7.92 10.70
CA LYS A 275 39.18 7.74 12.07
C LYS A 275 40.15 6.55 12.19
N ARG A 276 40.00 5.51 11.35
CA ARG A 276 40.93 4.37 11.31
C ARG A 276 42.16 4.57 10.42
N ARG A 277 42.17 5.59 9.55
CA ARG A 277 43.33 5.94 8.71
C ARG A 277 44.26 6.99 9.33
N SER A 278 43.83 7.65 10.41
CA SER A 278 44.65 8.58 11.19
C SER A 278 45.41 8.04 12.44
N PRO A 279 45.57 6.72 12.72
CA PRO A 279 46.49 6.28 13.77
C PRO A 279 47.94 6.63 13.44
N THR A 280 48.34 6.59 12.16
CA THR A 280 49.74 6.72 11.76
C THR A 280 50.28 8.14 11.88
N ARG A 281 49.45 9.18 11.67
CA ARG A 281 49.88 10.57 11.90
C ARG A 281 49.94 10.92 13.37
N ARG A 282 48.98 10.47 14.19
CA ARG A 282 48.99 10.75 15.64
C ARG A 282 50.09 9.96 16.36
N SER A 283 50.29 8.68 16.00
CA SER A 283 51.41 7.87 16.48
C SER A 283 52.78 8.40 16.01
N SER A 284 52.88 8.92 14.79
CA SER A 284 54.12 9.55 14.31
C SER A 284 54.43 10.86 15.06
N LEU A 285 53.41 11.67 15.35
CA LEU A 285 53.57 12.92 16.11
C LEU A 285 53.87 12.65 17.59
N GLU A 286 53.24 11.63 18.19
CA GLU A 286 53.60 11.13 19.52
C GLU A 286 55.04 10.58 19.55
N MET A 287 55.44 9.74 18.60
CA MET A 287 56.84 9.27 18.51
C MET A 287 57.84 10.43 18.33
N MET A 288 57.49 11.45 17.54
CA MET A 288 58.34 12.64 17.39
C MET A 288 58.46 13.43 18.70
N LEU A 289 57.35 13.59 19.43
CA LEU A 289 57.36 14.28 20.73
C LEU A 289 58.13 13.50 21.79
N GLU A 290 58.01 12.17 21.78
CA GLU A 290 58.73 11.28 22.70
C GLU A 290 60.24 11.26 22.37
N GLY A 291 60.60 11.17 21.09
CA GLY A 291 61.99 11.30 20.63
C GLY A 291 62.60 12.67 20.94
N ALA A 292 61.82 13.76 20.87
CA ALA A 292 62.28 15.10 21.25
C ALA A 292 62.52 15.21 22.77
N ARG A 293 61.68 14.59 23.60
CA ARG A 293 61.86 14.56 25.06
C ARG A 293 63.10 13.77 25.45
N ASP A 294 63.33 12.61 24.84
CA ASP A 294 64.53 11.80 25.10
C ASP A 294 65.81 12.51 24.65
N SER A 295 65.75 13.24 23.54
CA SER A 295 66.87 14.07 23.05
C SER A 295 67.24 15.18 24.04
N PHE A 296 66.24 15.84 24.63
CA PHE A 296 66.44 16.85 25.67
C PHE A 296 66.95 16.26 26.99
N ALA A 297 66.53 15.05 27.35
CA ALA A 297 67.02 14.37 28.54
C ALA A 297 68.51 14.00 28.42
N ARG A 298 68.94 13.49 27.26
CA ARG A 298 70.36 13.13 27.00
C ARG A 298 71.30 14.35 27.02
N LEU A 299 70.85 15.48 26.47
CA LEU A 299 71.59 16.75 26.55
C LEU A 299 71.80 17.26 27.99
N ARG A 300 71.03 16.74 28.95
CA ARG A 300 71.15 17.10 30.37
C ARG A 300 72.12 16.19 31.13
N GLU A 301 72.37 14.98 30.63
CA GLU A 301 73.25 13.99 31.27
C GLU A 301 74.70 14.08 30.77
N ASP A 302 74.95 14.54 29.54
CA ASP A 302 76.31 14.74 29.00
C ASP A 302 76.95 16.10 29.41
N GLY A 303 76.31 16.85 30.31
CA GLY A 303 76.72 18.17 30.76
C GLY A 303 77.55 18.20 32.05
N ASP A 304 78.46 17.25 32.25
CA ASP A 304 79.50 17.34 33.31
C ASP A 304 80.88 17.53 32.67
N GLY A 305 81.06 18.70 32.07
CA GLY A 305 82.29 19.11 31.41
C GLY A 305 82.32 20.62 31.34
N GLY A 306 82.65 21.23 32.48
CA GLY A 306 82.53 22.68 32.72
C GLY A 306 83.16 23.54 31.63
N VAL A 307 82.32 24.32 30.96
CA VAL A 307 82.69 25.55 30.25
C VAL A 307 81.53 26.53 30.37
N GLU A 308 81.86 27.75 30.82
CA GLU A 308 81.13 29.01 30.83
C GLU A 308 79.59 28.98 30.75
N VAL A 309 79.00 29.50 31.84
CA VAL A 309 77.59 29.86 32.02
C VAL A 309 77.14 30.85 30.94
N PHE A 310 76.76 30.33 29.77
CA PHE A 310 76.01 31.10 28.78
C PHE A 310 74.57 31.19 29.25
N ARG A 311 74.24 32.22 30.05
CA ARG A 311 72.85 32.58 30.38
C ARG A 311 72.10 32.79 29.07
N PRO A 312 71.15 31.90 28.68
CA PRO A 312 70.33 32.18 27.51
C PRO A 312 69.46 33.39 27.86
N SER A 313 69.56 34.42 27.04
CA SER A 313 68.74 35.62 27.18
C SER A 313 67.26 35.21 27.26
N PRO A 314 66.49 35.65 28.28
CA PRO A 314 65.12 35.21 28.56
C PRO A 314 64.14 35.36 27.38
N GLY A 315 64.49 36.14 26.35
CA GLY A 315 63.64 36.40 25.19
C GLY A 315 63.53 35.30 24.14
N LYS A 316 64.41 34.28 24.12
CA LYS A 316 64.39 33.24 23.06
C LYS A 316 63.62 31.96 23.42
N GLN A 317 63.59 31.56 24.69
CA GLN A 317 62.81 30.39 25.13
C GLN A 317 61.30 30.68 25.17
N VAL A 318 60.91 31.90 25.55
CA VAL A 318 59.50 32.33 25.49
C VAL A 318 58.99 32.28 24.04
N ARG A 319 59.81 32.66 23.05
CA ARG A 319 59.43 32.62 21.63
C ARG A 319 59.16 31.22 21.09
N LEU A 320 59.91 30.20 21.52
CA LEU A 320 59.72 28.83 21.02
C LEU A 320 58.48 28.18 21.64
N VAL A 321 58.21 28.42 22.93
CA VAL A 321 56.99 27.96 23.59
C VAL A 321 55.77 28.68 23.04
N GLN A 322 55.85 30.00 22.81
CA GLN A 322 54.78 30.78 22.18
C GLN A 322 54.50 30.30 20.75
N GLN A 323 55.54 30.00 19.95
CA GLN A 323 55.36 29.47 18.60
C GLN A 323 54.69 28.08 18.58
N VAL A 324 55.00 27.23 19.56
CA VAL A 324 54.34 25.92 19.68
C VAL A 324 52.89 26.08 20.14
N GLU A 325 52.60 26.98 21.09
CA GLU A 325 51.23 27.27 21.52
C GLU A 325 50.40 27.91 20.40
N ASP A 326 50.96 28.83 19.64
CA ASP A 326 50.30 29.47 18.50
C ASP A 326 50.07 28.46 17.37
N ALA A 327 51.01 27.55 17.11
CA ALA A 327 50.82 26.47 16.14
C ALA A 327 49.73 25.46 16.58
N ILE A 328 49.64 25.15 17.88
CA ILE A 328 48.56 24.30 18.43
C ILE A 328 47.21 25.04 18.32
N ARG A 329 47.18 26.35 18.56
CA ARG A 329 45.97 27.17 18.49
C ARG A 329 45.51 27.36 17.04
N GLU A 330 46.41 27.59 16.09
CA GLU A 330 46.10 27.60 14.65
C GLU A 330 45.57 26.24 14.19
N HIS A 331 46.20 25.13 14.61
CA HIS A 331 45.74 23.81 14.21
C HIS A 331 44.36 23.45 14.81
N ALA A 332 44.06 23.92 16.02
CA ALA A 332 42.73 23.77 16.63
C ALA A 332 41.67 24.60 15.90
N GLN A 333 41.98 25.84 15.52
CA GLN A 333 41.09 26.70 14.74
C GLN A 333 40.85 26.14 13.32
N GLN A 334 41.84 25.48 12.73
CA GLN A 334 41.72 24.89 11.39
C GLN A 334 40.84 23.63 11.40
N VAL A 335 40.85 22.83 12.48
CA VAL A 335 39.93 21.68 12.65
C VAL A 335 38.49 22.14 12.88
N ASP A 336 38.27 23.26 13.56
CA ASP A 336 36.93 23.86 13.70
C ASP A 336 36.47 24.53 12.39
N HIS A 337 37.40 25.02 11.56
CA HIS A 337 37.06 25.60 10.26
C HIS A 337 36.71 24.52 9.22
N ASP A 338 37.40 23.38 9.20
CA ASP A 338 37.07 22.26 8.30
C ASP A 338 35.75 21.58 8.67
N ASN A 339 35.36 21.57 9.96
CA ASN A 339 34.02 21.09 10.38
C ASN A 339 32.90 22.08 10.05
N ASN A 340 33.18 23.38 9.90
CA ASN A 340 32.21 24.41 9.50
C ASN A 340 32.15 24.65 7.97
N LEU A 341 33.10 24.12 7.19
CA LEU A 341 33.13 24.26 5.73
C LEU A 341 32.30 23.20 4.98
N GLU A 342 31.82 22.13 5.64
CA GLU A 342 30.88 21.19 5.00
C GLU A 342 29.41 21.65 5.00
N GLU A 343 29.06 22.75 5.68
CA GLU A 343 27.67 23.23 5.77
C GLU A 343 27.35 24.45 4.88
N ASN A 344 28.33 24.99 4.13
CA ASN A 344 28.12 26.13 3.22
C ASN A 344 28.69 25.88 1.82
N VAL A 345 28.07 24.96 1.08
CA VAL A 345 28.25 24.89 -0.38
C VAL A 345 27.30 25.89 -1.03
N ASP A 346 27.78 27.12 -1.17
CA ASP A 346 27.14 28.18 -1.94
C ASP A 346 27.31 27.90 -3.46
N PRO A 347 26.23 27.72 -4.23
CA PRO A 347 26.32 27.34 -5.63
C PRO A 347 26.61 28.58 -6.49
N ARG A 348 27.86 28.75 -6.94
CA ARG A 348 28.15 29.75 -7.98
C ARG A 348 27.46 29.40 -9.30
N PRO A 349 26.94 30.40 -10.04
CA PRO A 349 26.12 30.20 -11.21
C PRO A 349 26.99 29.89 -12.43
N ALA A 350 26.94 28.64 -12.91
CA ALA A 350 27.23 28.39 -14.31
C ALA A 350 26.14 29.08 -15.14
N GLN A 351 26.54 29.93 -16.08
CA GLN A 351 25.68 30.45 -17.13
C GLN A 351 25.28 29.29 -18.06
N GLN A 352 24.37 28.44 -17.59
CA GLN A 352 23.55 27.61 -18.44
C GLN A 352 22.29 28.40 -18.73
N GLU A 353 21.99 28.58 -20.01
CA GLU A 353 20.68 28.98 -20.52
C GLU A 353 19.60 28.35 -19.65
N ARG A 354 18.98 29.19 -18.80
CA ARG A 354 17.84 28.77 -18.00
C ARG A 354 16.68 28.58 -18.96
N VAL A 355 16.55 27.37 -19.48
CA VAL A 355 15.26 26.87 -19.94
C VAL A 355 14.28 27.10 -18.78
N PRO A 356 13.19 27.86 -18.97
CA PRO A 356 12.23 28.15 -17.91
C PRO A 356 11.83 26.84 -17.22
N ARG A 357 11.94 26.76 -15.89
CA ARG A 357 11.62 25.53 -15.13
C ARG A 357 10.20 25.00 -15.42
N GLY A 358 9.28 25.87 -15.85
CA GLY A 358 7.95 25.45 -16.30
C GLY A 358 7.94 24.70 -17.64
N GLN A 359 8.91 24.96 -18.52
CA GLN A 359 9.00 24.34 -19.85
C GLN A 359 9.53 22.92 -19.76
N LEU A 360 10.51 22.66 -18.87
CA LEU A 360 11.00 21.29 -18.63
C LEU A 360 9.92 20.40 -18.00
N GLN A 361 9.12 20.95 -17.07
CA GLN A 361 8.01 20.21 -16.45
C GLN A 361 6.89 19.94 -17.46
N HIS A 362 6.58 20.93 -18.30
CA HIS A 362 5.62 20.78 -19.38
C HIS A 362 6.07 19.73 -20.41
N ASP A 363 7.35 19.68 -20.75
CA ASP A 363 7.90 18.69 -21.69
C ASP A 363 7.88 17.26 -21.11
N ILE A 364 8.15 17.10 -19.82
CA ILE A 364 8.03 15.81 -19.12
C ILE A 364 6.57 15.34 -19.08
N ASP A 365 5.64 16.24 -18.74
CA ASP A 365 4.20 15.93 -18.73
C ASP A 365 3.69 15.60 -20.13
N TRP A 366 4.18 16.30 -21.15
CA TRP A 366 3.84 16.04 -22.55
C TRP A 366 4.38 14.69 -23.02
N GLN A 367 5.61 14.33 -22.65
CA GLN A 367 6.19 13.01 -22.93
C GLN A 367 5.40 11.88 -22.25
N LEU A 368 5.01 12.05 -20.98
CA LEU A 368 4.20 11.07 -20.25
C LEU A 368 2.78 10.91 -20.83
N LYS A 369 2.17 12.00 -21.30
CA LYS A 369 0.88 11.96 -21.99
C LYS A 369 1.00 11.25 -23.34
N SER A 370 2.03 11.57 -24.13
CA SER A 370 2.28 10.93 -25.42
C SER A 370 2.61 9.45 -25.29
N GLN A 371 3.34 9.06 -24.25
CA GLN A 371 3.58 7.64 -23.95
C GLN A 371 2.27 6.91 -23.63
N ARG A 372 1.43 7.46 -22.75
CA ARG A 372 0.11 6.89 -22.42
C ARG A 372 -0.81 6.76 -23.64
N VAL A 373 -0.83 7.78 -24.50
CA VAL A 373 -1.59 7.72 -25.77
C VAL A 373 -1.03 6.62 -26.68
N SER A 374 0.30 6.46 -26.76
CA SER A 374 0.91 5.41 -27.57
C SER A 374 0.60 4.00 -27.04
N GLU A 375 0.64 3.80 -25.72
CA GLU A 375 0.31 2.54 -25.05
C GLU A 375 -1.17 2.19 -25.25
N TYR A 376 -2.06 3.17 -25.06
CA TYR A 376 -3.49 3.00 -25.29
C TYR A 376 -3.81 2.71 -26.77
N SER A 377 -3.15 3.40 -27.71
CA SER A 377 -3.30 3.11 -29.15
C SER A 377 -2.80 1.71 -29.54
N SER A 378 -1.77 1.22 -28.85
CA SER A 378 -1.21 -0.12 -29.06
C SER A 378 -2.13 -1.18 -28.46
N TYR A 379 -2.70 -0.90 -27.28
CA TYR A 379 -3.74 -1.72 -26.66
C TYR A 379 -4.98 -1.85 -27.56
N LEU A 380 -5.51 -0.74 -28.07
CA LEU A 380 -6.66 -0.75 -28.98
C LEU A 380 -6.36 -1.49 -30.29
N ARG A 381 -5.18 -1.29 -30.89
CA ARG A 381 -4.75 -2.07 -32.07
C ARG A 381 -4.59 -3.56 -31.76
N GLY A 382 -4.10 -3.91 -30.57
CA GLY A 382 -4.01 -5.30 -30.10
C GLY A 382 -5.38 -5.92 -29.83
N ALA A 383 -6.32 -5.16 -29.27
CA ALA A 383 -7.70 -5.59 -29.05
C ALA A 383 -8.45 -5.80 -30.38
N ALA A 384 -8.34 -4.86 -31.32
CA ALA A 384 -8.91 -4.98 -32.66
C ALA A 384 -8.33 -6.17 -33.43
N SER A 385 -7.01 -6.40 -33.33
CA SER A 385 -6.35 -7.56 -33.96
C SER A 385 -6.79 -8.89 -33.36
N ARG A 386 -7.05 -8.95 -32.05
CA ARG A 386 -7.60 -10.15 -31.38
C ARG A 386 -9.04 -10.42 -31.82
N GLY A 387 -9.87 -9.39 -31.93
CA GLY A 387 -11.22 -9.49 -32.48
C GLY A 387 -11.24 -9.99 -33.93
N ALA A 388 -10.38 -9.43 -34.79
CA ALA A 388 -10.27 -9.86 -36.19
C ALA A 388 -9.79 -11.32 -36.33
N ARG A 389 -8.83 -11.77 -35.50
CA ARG A 389 -8.38 -13.18 -35.49
C ARG A 389 -9.47 -14.14 -35.02
N SER A 390 -10.31 -13.74 -34.06
CA SER A 390 -11.47 -14.53 -33.63
C SER A 390 -12.47 -14.74 -34.77
N ILE A 391 -12.71 -13.72 -35.59
CA ILE A 391 -13.66 -13.79 -36.70
C ILE A 391 -13.11 -14.65 -37.85
N ILE A 392 -11.81 -14.50 -38.18
CA ILE A 392 -11.18 -15.27 -39.26
C ILE A 392 -11.01 -16.75 -38.86
N ASN A 393 -10.61 -17.05 -37.63
CA ASN A 393 -10.49 -18.45 -37.18
C ASN A 393 -11.85 -19.14 -37.02
N GLY A 394 -12.92 -18.39 -36.72
CA GLY A 394 -14.29 -18.91 -36.72
C GLY A 394 -14.82 -19.22 -38.13
N SER A 395 -14.38 -18.47 -39.14
CA SER A 395 -14.80 -18.63 -40.54
C SER A 395 -14.04 -19.73 -41.30
N VAL A 396 -12.78 -20.00 -40.95
CA VAL A 396 -11.93 -20.93 -41.72
C VAL A 396 -12.12 -22.40 -41.32
N TYR A 397 -12.56 -22.69 -40.10
CA TYR A 397 -12.82 -24.07 -39.66
C TYR A 397 -14.24 -24.59 -39.92
N SER A 398 -15.15 -23.78 -40.46
CA SER A 398 -16.53 -24.22 -40.77
C SER A 398 -16.79 -24.60 -42.24
N SER A 399 -15.78 -24.60 -43.11
CA SER A 399 -15.97 -24.67 -44.57
C SER A 399 -15.32 -25.86 -45.29
N SER A 400 -14.81 -26.89 -44.59
CA SER A 400 -14.29 -28.05 -45.30
C SER A 400 -14.29 -29.37 -44.52
N VAL A 401 -15.41 -30.10 -44.49
CA VAL A 401 -15.43 -31.57 -44.64
C VAL A 401 -16.72 -32.01 -45.36
N ARG A 402 -16.50 -32.66 -46.51
CA ARG A 402 -17.34 -33.51 -47.40
C ARG A 402 -18.51 -34.26 -46.71
N GLY A 403 -19.62 -34.63 -47.35
CA GLY A 403 -19.86 -34.95 -48.77
C GLY A 403 -19.94 -36.48 -48.99
N SER A 404 -21.09 -36.95 -49.52
CA SER A 404 -21.40 -38.32 -50.04
C SER A 404 -21.71 -39.41 -49.00
N SER A 405 -22.71 -40.30 -49.10
CA SER A 405 -23.73 -40.63 -50.10
C SER A 405 -24.65 -41.77 -49.57
N ILE A 406 -25.82 -41.97 -50.21
CA ILE A 406 -26.61 -43.24 -50.36
C ILE A 406 -27.71 -43.57 -49.31
N GLY A 407 -28.96 -43.54 -49.80
CA GLY A 407 -29.95 -44.63 -49.62
C GLY A 407 -31.12 -44.40 -48.64
N GLY A 408 -32.38 -44.42 -49.13
CA GLY A 408 -33.65 -44.27 -48.37
C GLY A 408 -34.11 -45.55 -47.63
N PRO A 409 -35.43 -45.89 -47.49
CA PRO A 409 -36.66 -45.16 -47.85
C PRO A 409 -37.74 -45.03 -46.72
N VAL A 410 -38.71 -44.16 -47.00
CA VAL A 410 -40.17 -44.15 -46.68
C VAL A 410 -40.73 -45.15 -45.65
N LEU A 411 -41.47 -44.63 -44.65
CA LEU A 411 -42.89 -44.95 -44.28
C LEU A 411 -43.18 -44.58 -42.81
N GLY A 412 -44.38 -44.07 -42.53
CA GLY A 412 -44.97 -44.15 -41.19
C GLY A 412 -45.64 -42.88 -40.69
N ALA A 413 -46.75 -42.48 -41.31
CA ALA A 413 -47.73 -41.61 -40.69
C ALA A 413 -48.39 -42.34 -39.50
N ALA A 414 -48.44 -41.69 -38.34
CA ALA A 414 -49.34 -42.08 -37.25
C ALA A 414 -49.95 -40.82 -36.64
N LYS A 415 -51.25 -40.69 -36.87
CA LYS A 415 -52.20 -39.82 -36.16
C LYS A 415 -52.41 -40.34 -34.74
N LEU A 416 -52.49 -39.41 -33.78
CA LEU A 416 -53.17 -39.45 -32.48
C LEU A 416 -53.43 -37.96 -32.20
N GLU A 417 -54.59 -37.34 -32.37
CA GLU A 417 -55.95 -37.60 -31.88
C GLU A 417 -56.06 -37.88 -30.38
N THR A 418 -56.79 -36.97 -29.71
CA THR A 418 -57.44 -37.08 -28.39
C THR A 418 -56.50 -36.75 -27.20
N ASP A 419 -56.80 -35.87 -26.24
CA ASP A 419 -58.08 -35.45 -25.68
C ASP A 419 -57.98 -34.08 -24.96
N MET A 420 -59.12 -33.41 -24.79
CA MET A 420 -59.31 -32.22 -23.94
C MET A 420 -59.80 -32.60 -22.53
N MET A 421 -59.71 -31.62 -21.62
CA MET A 421 -60.20 -31.57 -20.22
C MET A 421 -59.16 -32.08 -19.19
N GLU A 422 -58.92 -31.45 -18.04
CA GLU A 422 -59.77 -30.62 -17.18
C GLU A 422 -58.89 -29.86 -16.16
N PHE A 423 -59.47 -28.80 -15.55
CA PHE A 423 -58.96 -27.81 -14.57
C PHE A 423 -58.38 -26.50 -15.09
#